data_AF-A0A7K3IX91-F1
#
_entry.id   AF-A0A7K3IX91-F1
#
_cell.length_a   1.000
_cell.length_b   1.000
_cell.length_c   1.000
_cell.angle_alpha   90.00
_cell.angle_beta   90.00
_cell.angle_gamma   90.00
#
_symmetry.space_group_name_H-M   'P 1'
#
loop_
_entity.id
_entity.type
_entity.pdbx_description
1 polymer ?
#
loop_
_entity_poly.entity_id
_entity_poly.type
_entity_poly.pdbx_seq_one_letter_code
_entity_poly.pdbx_strand_id
1 'polypeptide(L)'
;GIVYTDKFSDKYGRTLITPSEEGLLFYSNKSTPEKLYNIMENADYLINLAHLKPHLSAGISLTAKNHFGSIASPTANHLHKYLIVTRGSKPDNEGYNKYRVFVDLMGSKYLGKNTLLYLVDALFAGGSSETKGPVKYFMPPFNNDWCNSIFISQDQVALESVCYDFLRTEWNGVNKHDASNNSNESNPNWYGVDDYLHQAADPANWPAGIIYDPDNSGKPLGSLGVHEHWNDPVRKQYSRNLGRSTGIELISIPENLVMKSN
;
A
#
# COMPACT_ATOMS: atom_id res chain seq x y z
N GLY A 1 -6.77 -27.63 7.00
CA GLY A 1 -6.83 -26.97 8.33
C GLY A 1 -6.16 -25.61 8.26
N ILE A 2 -6.39 -24.73 9.23
CA ILE A 2 -5.70 -23.42 9.31
C ILE A 2 -4.30 -23.64 9.89
N VAL A 3 -3.28 -23.07 9.25
CA VAL A 3 -1.88 -23.14 9.71
C VAL A 3 -1.39 -21.73 9.97
N TYR A 4 -0.92 -21.46 11.19
CA TYR A 4 -0.23 -20.23 11.53
C TYR A 4 1.26 -20.44 11.32
N THR A 5 1.95 -19.47 10.72
CA THR A 5 3.37 -19.60 10.39
C THR A 5 4.23 -18.57 11.10
N ASP A 6 5.53 -18.85 11.19
CA ASP A 6 6.54 -17.95 11.73
C ASP A 6 7.91 -18.25 11.12
N LYS A 7 8.75 -17.22 10.96
CA LYS A 7 10.11 -17.39 10.46
C LYS A 7 11.14 -17.69 11.56
N PHE A 8 10.79 -17.48 12.82
CA PHE A 8 11.69 -17.55 13.97
C PHE A 8 11.29 -18.59 15.01
N SER A 9 9.99 -18.91 15.15
CA SER A 9 9.53 -19.78 16.22
C SER A 9 8.36 -20.70 15.86
N ASP A 10 8.48 -21.98 16.22
CA ASP A 10 7.40 -22.97 16.21
C ASP A 10 6.49 -22.91 17.46
N LYS A 11 6.73 -21.95 18.36
CA LYS A 11 5.94 -21.80 19.59
C LYS A 11 4.51 -21.37 19.29
N TYR A 12 3.62 -21.67 20.25
CA TYR A 12 2.19 -21.30 20.19
C TYR A 12 1.44 -21.88 18.97
N GLY A 13 1.85 -23.08 18.53
CA GLY A 13 1.19 -23.78 17.42
C GLY A 13 1.53 -23.22 16.04
N ARG A 14 2.69 -22.56 15.90
CA ARG A 14 3.17 -22.01 14.63
C ARG A 14 4.03 -23.03 13.89
N THR A 15 3.95 -23.02 12.56
CA THR A 15 4.82 -23.80 11.68
C THR A 15 5.95 -22.93 11.16
N LEU A 16 7.18 -23.42 11.30
CA LEU A 16 8.35 -22.73 10.77
C LEU A 16 8.33 -22.72 9.24
N ILE A 17 8.56 -21.54 8.67
CA ILE A 17 8.70 -21.34 7.23
C ILE A 17 10.16 -21.11 6.88
N THR A 18 10.56 -21.61 5.71
CA THR A 18 11.95 -21.53 5.25
C THR A 18 12.04 -20.67 4.00
N PRO A 19 13.16 -19.95 3.79
CA PRO A 19 13.43 -19.27 2.53
C PRO A 19 13.40 -20.24 1.34
N SER A 20 13.06 -19.75 0.16
CA SER A 20 13.19 -20.44 -1.12
C SER A 20 14.66 -20.79 -1.41
N GLU A 21 14.87 -21.80 -2.25
CA GLU A 21 16.22 -22.22 -2.66
C GLU A 21 16.92 -21.12 -3.45
N GLU A 22 16.19 -20.48 -4.37
CA GLU A 22 16.67 -19.41 -5.25
C GLU A 22 16.00 -18.07 -4.97
N GLY A 23 16.54 -16.99 -5.53
CA GLY A 23 15.91 -15.68 -5.52
C GLY A 23 14.68 -15.68 -6.44
N LEU A 24 13.53 -15.28 -5.89
CA LEU A 24 12.23 -15.35 -6.56
C LEU A 24 11.67 -13.97 -6.93
N LEU A 25 12.19 -12.92 -6.29
CA LEU A 25 11.83 -11.52 -6.57
C LEU A 25 13.07 -10.78 -7.07
N PHE A 26 12.98 -10.18 -8.25
CA PHE A 26 14.07 -9.46 -8.88
C PHE A 26 13.81 -7.96 -8.84
N TYR A 27 14.65 -7.19 -8.15
CA TYR A 27 14.46 -5.75 -8.09
C TYR A 27 14.86 -5.09 -9.41
N SER A 28 14.04 -4.18 -9.90
CA SER A 28 14.20 -3.58 -11.22
C SER A 28 15.34 -2.57 -11.30
N ASN A 29 15.86 -2.15 -10.15
CA ASN A 29 17.12 -1.42 -10.02
C ASN A 29 18.38 -2.30 -10.10
N LYS A 30 18.24 -3.60 -10.39
CA LYS A 30 19.32 -4.59 -10.56
C LYS A 30 20.13 -4.89 -9.29
N SER A 31 19.57 -4.62 -8.12
CA SER A 31 20.09 -5.14 -6.85
C SER A 31 19.89 -6.66 -6.74
N THR A 32 20.53 -7.27 -5.73
CA THR A 32 20.51 -8.73 -5.53
C THR A 32 19.07 -9.25 -5.45
N PRO A 33 18.74 -10.33 -6.19
CA PRO A 33 17.43 -10.98 -6.09
C PRO A 33 17.11 -11.41 -4.67
N GLU A 34 15.84 -11.29 -4.30
CA GLU A 34 15.34 -11.58 -2.96
C GLU A 34 14.72 -12.97 -2.92
N LYS A 35 15.02 -13.70 -1.85
CA LYS A 35 14.35 -14.96 -1.53
C LYS A 35 13.02 -14.66 -0.87
N LEU A 36 12.02 -15.48 -1.15
CA LEU A 36 10.74 -15.44 -0.45
C LEU A 36 10.65 -16.67 0.47
N TYR A 37 9.54 -16.82 1.20
CA TYR A 37 9.31 -18.04 1.97
C TYR A 37 8.65 -19.11 1.10
N ASN A 38 8.99 -20.38 1.35
CA ASN A 38 8.44 -21.54 0.65
C ASN A 38 6.90 -21.55 0.61
N ILE A 39 6.24 -21.10 1.68
CA ILE A 39 4.76 -20.99 1.71
C ILE A 39 4.22 -19.96 0.70
N MET A 40 4.96 -18.90 0.40
CA MET A 40 4.57 -17.89 -0.59
C MET A 40 4.83 -18.40 -2.01
N GLU A 41 5.95 -19.09 -2.21
CA GLU A 41 6.29 -19.73 -3.48
C GLU A 41 5.24 -20.78 -3.90
N ASN A 42 4.72 -21.54 -2.95
CA ASN A 42 3.76 -22.62 -3.19
C ASN A 42 2.29 -22.21 -3.01
N ALA A 43 2.00 -20.94 -2.73
CA ALA A 43 0.63 -20.49 -2.54
C ALA A 43 -0.12 -20.44 -3.88
N ASP A 44 -1.31 -21.07 -3.94
CA ASP A 44 -2.20 -20.95 -5.11
C ASP A 44 -2.70 -19.51 -5.30
N TYR A 45 -2.93 -18.81 -4.18
CA TYR A 45 -3.26 -17.39 -4.14
C TYR A 45 -3.03 -16.81 -2.74
N LEU A 46 -2.96 -15.49 -2.66
CA LEU A 46 -2.89 -14.74 -1.41
C LEU A 46 -4.16 -13.95 -1.14
N ILE A 47 -4.43 -13.71 0.14
CA ILE A 47 -5.34 -12.66 0.62
C ILE A 47 -4.48 -11.70 1.44
N ASN A 48 -4.45 -10.43 1.06
CA ASN A 48 -3.56 -9.45 1.65
C ASN A 48 -4.36 -8.41 2.46
N LEU A 49 -4.21 -8.45 3.78
CA LEU A 49 -4.90 -7.56 4.72
C LEU A 49 -3.93 -6.55 5.32
N ALA A 50 -4.15 -5.26 5.08
CA ALA A 50 -3.40 -4.16 5.68
C ALA A 50 -4.26 -3.34 6.65
N HIS A 51 -3.61 -2.42 7.38
CA HIS A 51 -4.28 -1.47 8.27
C HIS A 51 -4.20 -0.07 7.65
N LEU A 52 -5.28 0.72 7.72
CA LEU A 52 -5.28 2.11 7.22
C LEU A 52 -4.43 2.99 8.14
N LYS A 53 -3.21 3.36 7.72
CA LYS A 53 -2.35 4.23 8.52
C LYS A 53 -1.32 5.04 7.71
N PRO A 54 -0.98 6.26 8.19
CA PRO A 54 0.26 6.93 7.83
C PRO A 54 1.50 6.13 8.23
N HIS A 55 2.64 6.49 7.64
CA HIS A 55 3.92 5.89 7.97
C HIS A 55 5.07 6.87 7.76
N LEU A 56 6.01 6.94 8.70
CA LEU A 56 7.12 7.90 8.68
C LEU A 56 8.08 7.69 7.51
N SER A 57 8.35 6.47 7.07
CA SER A 57 9.20 6.24 5.90
C SER A 57 8.51 6.30 4.54
N ALA A 58 7.28 5.81 4.45
CA ALA A 58 6.59 5.63 3.18
C ALA A 58 5.52 6.69 2.89
N GLY A 59 5.26 7.61 3.83
CA GLY A 59 4.09 8.49 3.83
C GLY A 59 2.83 7.74 4.29
N ILE A 60 2.52 6.62 3.63
CA ILE A 60 1.42 5.71 3.96
C ILE A 60 1.88 4.26 4.04
N SER A 61 1.09 3.38 4.66
CA SER A 61 1.35 1.95 4.66
C SER A 61 0.09 1.13 4.50
N LEU A 62 0.02 0.42 3.38
CA LEU A 62 -1.12 -0.39 2.96
C LEU A 62 -0.61 -1.76 2.49
N THR A 63 -1.33 -2.41 1.59
CA THR A 63 -1.11 -3.80 1.15
C THR A 63 0.22 -4.03 0.44
N ALA A 64 0.74 -3.05 -0.32
CA ALA A 64 2.04 -3.14 -0.99
C ALA A 64 3.18 -3.24 0.04
N LYS A 65 3.05 -2.54 1.18
CA LYS A 65 4.07 -2.55 2.23
C LYS A 65 4.03 -3.80 3.10
N ASN A 66 2.91 -4.53 3.17
CA ASN A 66 2.86 -5.83 3.85
C ASN A 66 3.94 -6.79 3.32
N HIS A 67 4.28 -6.69 2.03
CA HIS A 67 5.30 -7.53 1.42
C HIS A 67 6.75 -7.23 1.86
N PHE A 68 6.99 -6.16 2.63
CA PHE A 68 8.27 -6.04 3.36
C PHE A 68 8.45 -7.18 4.37
N GLY A 69 7.35 -7.78 4.86
CA GLY A 69 7.37 -8.97 5.71
C GLY A 69 7.48 -10.28 4.92
N SER A 70 7.26 -10.26 3.60
CA SER A 70 7.31 -11.44 2.73
C SER A 70 8.73 -11.81 2.29
N ILE A 71 9.69 -10.89 2.43
CA ILE A 71 11.08 -11.15 2.06
C ILE A 71 11.78 -12.03 3.11
N ALA A 72 12.65 -12.92 2.64
CA ALA A 72 13.38 -13.85 3.49
C ALA A 72 14.70 -13.29 4.05
N SER A 73 15.18 -12.16 3.53
CA SER A 73 16.26 -11.40 4.15
C SER A 73 16.01 -11.16 5.65
N PRO A 74 17.04 -11.19 6.52
CA PRO A 74 16.87 -10.99 7.96
C PRO A 74 16.14 -9.69 8.31
N THR A 75 16.32 -8.65 7.50
CA THR A 75 15.61 -7.37 7.63
C THR A 75 15.21 -6.79 6.27
N ALA A 76 14.14 -6.00 6.25
CA ALA A 76 13.70 -5.20 5.10
C ALA A 76 14.36 -3.80 5.02
N ASN A 77 15.45 -3.58 5.76
CA ASN A 77 16.11 -2.27 5.82
C ASN A 77 16.63 -1.80 4.45
N HIS A 78 17.04 -2.74 3.59
CA HIS A 78 17.53 -2.41 2.26
C HIS A 78 16.42 -1.83 1.35
N LEU A 79 15.16 -2.21 1.57
CA LEU A 79 14.00 -1.68 0.84
C LEU A 79 13.63 -0.26 1.25
N HIS A 80 13.98 0.15 2.47
CA HIS A 80 13.66 1.50 2.97
C HIS A 80 14.34 2.60 2.16
N LYS A 81 15.47 2.29 1.51
CA LYS A 81 16.21 3.20 0.62
C LYS A 81 15.40 3.71 -0.57
N TYR A 82 14.27 3.07 -0.89
CA TYR A 82 13.43 3.39 -2.04
C TYR A 82 12.07 3.98 -1.62
N LEU A 83 11.89 4.29 -0.34
CA LEU A 83 10.73 4.99 0.19
C LEU A 83 10.94 6.51 0.17
N ILE A 84 9.99 7.27 0.70
CA ILE A 84 10.02 8.75 0.75
C ILE A 84 11.10 9.25 1.72
N VAL A 85 11.25 8.58 2.87
CA VAL A 85 12.35 8.76 3.81
C VAL A 85 13.21 7.52 3.79
N THR A 86 14.44 7.65 3.29
CA THR A 86 15.39 6.53 3.25
C THR A 86 15.90 6.15 4.64
N ARG A 87 16.07 7.14 5.52
CA ARG A 87 16.49 6.98 6.92
C ARG A 87 16.07 8.18 7.77
N GLY A 88 15.73 7.92 9.03
CA GLY A 88 15.38 8.98 9.98
C GLY A 88 13.93 9.40 9.83
N SER A 89 13.66 10.71 9.85
CA SER A 89 12.30 11.26 9.93
C SER A 89 11.99 12.38 8.94
N LYS A 90 12.92 12.69 8.02
CA LYS A 90 12.77 13.78 7.04
C LYS A 90 12.79 13.20 5.63
N PRO A 91 11.83 13.58 4.77
CA PRO A 91 11.85 13.18 3.37
C PRO A 91 13.16 13.58 2.68
N ASP A 92 13.75 12.62 1.97
CA ASP A 92 15.02 12.78 1.24
C ASP A 92 14.99 12.07 -0.13
N ASN A 93 13.90 11.38 -0.44
CA ASN A 93 13.63 10.74 -1.73
C ASN A 93 12.18 11.02 -2.19
N GLU A 94 11.80 12.29 -2.08
CA GLU A 94 10.53 12.84 -2.56
C GLU A 94 10.47 12.95 -4.09
N GLY A 95 9.24 13.17 -4.56
CA GLY A 95 8.88 13.48 -5.93
C GLY A 95 8.54 12.28 -6.78
N TYR A 96 8.14 12.58 -8.01
CA TYR A 96 7.73 11.60 -9.00
C TYR A 96 8.90 11.12 -9.85
N ASN A 97 8.69 10.00 -10.55
CA ASN A 97 9.70 9.36 -11.41
C ASN A 97 10.96 8.98 -10.60
N LYS A 98 10.75 8.37 -9.42
CA LYS A 98 11.80 7.70 -8.65
C LYS A 98 11.57 6.20 -8.71
N TYR A 99 12.64 5.40 -8.61
CA TYR A 99 12.43 3.96 -8.47
C TYR A 99 11.68 3.68 -7.16
N ARG A 100 10.49 3.07 -7.25
CA ARG A 100 9.63 2.72 -6.13
C ARG A 100 9.54 1.21 -6.03
N VAL A 101 10.19 0.66 -5.01
CA VAL A 101 10.26 -0.79 -4.79
C VAL A 101 8.88 -1.46 -4.60
N PHE A 102 7.85 -0.69 -4.23
CA PHE A 102 6.48 -1.19 -4.17
C PHE A 102 6.00 -1.72 -5.53
N VAL A 103 6.41 -1.13 -6.66
CA VAL A 103 5.98 -1.61 -7.98
C VAL A 103 6.49 -3.02 -8.27
N ASP A 104 7.73 -3.35 -7.88
CA ASP A 104 8.26 -4.72 -7.98
C ASP A 104 7.49 -5.70 -7.07
N LEU A 105 7.17 -5.29 -5.84
CA LEU A 105 6.42 -6.13 -4.89
C LEU A 105 4.99 -6.38 -5.37
N MET A 106 4.33 -5.37 -5.92
CA MET A 106 2.99 -5.49 -6.51
C MET A 106 3.02 -6.31 -7.80
N GLY A 107 4.07 -6.17 -8.61
CA GLY A 107 4.20 -6.83 -9.90
C GLY A 107 4.73 -8.27 -9.86
N SER A 108 5.22 -8.75 -8.72
CA SER A 108 5.79 -10.11 -8.63
C SER A 108 4.71 -11.19 -8.73
N LYS A 109 4.97 -12.24 -9.50
CA LYS A 109 4.08 -13.42 -9.65
C LYS A 109 3.86 -14.21 -8.37
N TYR A 110 4.69 -14.01 -7.34
CA TYR A 110 4.54 -14.69 -6.04
C TYR A 110 3.87 -13.81 -4.99
N LEU A 111 3.77 -12.51 -5.22
CA LEU A 111 3.27 -11.52 -4.27
C LEU A 111 2.01 -10.83 -4.81
N GLY A 112 2.08 -9.60 -5.30
CA GLY A 112 0.89 -8.86 -5.73
C GLY A 112 0.12 -9.55 -6.86
N LYS A 113 0.80 -10.07 -7.90
CA LYS A 113 0.10 -10.79 -8.97
C LYS A 113 -0.45 -12.16 -8.55
N ASN A 114 -0.03 -12.70 -7.39
CA ASN A 114 -0.62 -13.91 -6.80
C ASN A 114 -1.76 -13.58 -5.81
N THR A 115 -2.05 -12.30 -5.56
CA THR A 115 -3.05 -11.91 -4.57
C THR A 115 -4.42 -11.79 -5.23
N LEU A 116 -5.37 -12.60 -4.74
CA LEU A 116 -6.74 -12.64 -5.24
C LEU A 116 -7.61 -11.51 -4.65
N LEU A 117 -7.37 -11.16 -3.38
CA LEU A 117 -8.20 -10.21 -2.66
C LEU A 117 -7.34 -9.34 -1.74
N TYR A 118 -7.53 -8.04 -1.84
CA TYR A 118 -6.89 -7.03 -1.02
C TYR A 118 -7.90 -6.41 -0.07
N LEU A 119 -7.52 -6.28 1.20
CA LEU A 119 -8.34 -5.68 2.23
C LEU A 119 -7.53 -4.64 2.99
N VAL A 120 -8.18 -3.54 3.38
CA VAL A 120 -7.66 -2.58 4.35
C VAL A 120 -8.64 -2.47 5.50
N ASP A 121 -8.21 -2.88 6.68
CA ASP A 121 -8.89 -2.64 7.94
C ASP A 121 -8.73 -1.16 8.32
N ALA A 122 -9.85 -0.47 8.41
CA ALA A 122 -9.98 0.88 8.89
C ALA A 122 -11.07 0.97 9.97
N LEU A 123 -11.31 -0.09 10.76
CA LEU A 123 -12.23 -0.02 11.89
C LEU A 123 -11.72 1.03 12.88
N PHE A 124 -10.42 0.95 13.19
CA PHE A 124 -9.69 1.88 14.03
C PHE A 124 -8.43 2.34 13.30
N ALA A 125 -8.57 3.26 12.34
CA ALA A 125 -7.45 3.76 11.55
C ALA A 125 -6.34 4.36 12.44
N GLY A 126 -5.09 4.17 12.01
CA GLY A 126 -3.90 4.48 12.82
C GLY A 126 -3.67 5.99 13.00
N GLY A 127 -2.90 6.33 14.04
CA GLY A 127 -2.40 7.68 14.29
C GLY A 127 -1.32 8.11 13.30
N SER A 128 -0.58 9.19 13.60
CA SER A 128 0.25 9.90 12.62
C SER A 128 1.44 9.11 12.04
N SER A 129 1.70 7.91 12.54
CA SER A 129 2.77 7.03 12.05
C SER A 129 2.50 5.56 12.39
N GLU A 130 3.38 4.69 11.91
CA GLU A 130 3.29 3.25 12.03
C GLU A 130 3.35 2.71 13.47
N THR A 131 3.79 3.53 14.42
CA THR A 131 3.90 3.20 15.85
C THR A 131 2.83 3.85 16.72
N LYS A 132 1.97 4.71 16.15
CA LYS A 132 0.93 5.42 16.91
C LYS A 132 -0.37 4.62 16.96
N GLY A 133 -1.05 4.72 18.10
CA GLY A 133 -2.35 4.09 18.32
C GLY A 133 -3.44 4.73 17.46
N PRO A 134 -4.64 4.12 17.40
CA PRO A 134 -5.72 4.60 16.58
C PRO A 134 -6.24 5.96 17.05
N VAL A 135 -6.74 6.76 16.11
CA VAL A 135 -7.35 8.06 16.36
C VAL A 135 -8.73 8.16 15.70
N LYS A 136 -9.55 9.07 16.21
CA LYS A 136 -10.77 9.48 15.52
C LYS A 136 -10.40 10.41 14.37
N TYR A 137 -11.05 10.24 13.23
CA TYR A 137 -10.80 11.01 12.03
C TYR A 137 -11.76 12.20 11.96
N PHE A 138 -11.25 13.38 11.63
CA PHE A 138 -12.05 14.60 11.49
C PHE A 138 -12.76 14.68 10.13
N MET A 139 -12.19 14.07 9.08
CA MET A 139 -12.76 14.16 7.75
C MET A 139 -14.19 13.58 7.68
N PRO A 140 -15.10 14.14 6.86
CA PRO A 140 -16.37 13.50 6.58
C PRO A 140 -16.15 12.13 5.91
N PRO A 141 -16.96 11.10 6.20
CA PRO A 141 -18.17 11.13 7.02
C PRO A 141 -17.93 10.91 8.52
N PHE A 142 -16.68 10.72 8.95
CA PHE A 142 -16.35 10.31 10.31
C PHE A 142 -16.58 11.44 11.33
N ASN A 143 -16.29 12.69 10.96
CA ASN A 143 -16.66 13.87 11.75
C ASN A 143 -16.28 13.77 13.25
N ASN A 144 -15.00 13.51 13.53
CA ASN A 144 -14.46 13.23 14.86
C ASN A 144 -15.01 11.93 15.47
N ASP A 145 -15.01 10.86 14.68
CA ASP A 145 -15.33 9.50 15.10
C ASP A 145 -14.35 8.48 14.49
N TRP A 146 -14.45 7.22 14.92
CA TRP A 146 -13.65 6.13 14.35
C TRP A 146 -13.98 5.93 12.88
N CYS A 147 -12.98 5.52 12.09
CA CYS A 147 -13.18 5.26 10.67
C CYS A 147 -14.24 4.17 10.41
N ASN A 148 -14.40 3.17 11.28
CA ASN A 148 -15.47 2.16 11.21
C ASN A 148 -15.64 1.55 9.80
N SER A 149 -14.54 1.36 9.07
CA SER A 149 -14.57 1.02 7.63
C SER A 149 -13.74 -0.21 7.32
N ILE A 150 -14.13 -0.94 6.28
CA ILE A 150 -13.30 -1.98 5.65
C ILE A 150 -13.31 -1.68 4.15
N PHE A 151 -12.12 -1.54 3.56
CA PHE A 151 -11.97 -1.38 2.11
C PHE A 151 -11.54 -2.69 1.50
N ILE A 152 -12.14 -3.07 0.36
CA ILE A 152 -11.91 -4.35 -0.29
C ILE A 152 -11.84 -4.14 -1.81
N SER A 153 -10.88 -4.79 -2.47
CA SER A 153 -10.75 -4.76 -3.93
C SER A 153 -9.99 -5.98 -4.46
N GLN A 154 -10.18 -6.29 -5.74
CA GLN A 154 -9.28 -7.17 -6.50
C GLN A 154 -8.22 -6.36 -7.28
N ASP A 155 -8.42 -5.06 -7.45
CA ASP A 155 -7.43 -4.12 -8.00
C ASP A 155 -6.71 -3.43 -6.84
N GLN A 156 -5.43 -3.79 -6.64
CA GLN A 156 -4.59 -3.24 -5.59
C GLN A 156 -4.33 -1.74 -5.78
N VAL A 157 -4.09 -1.31 -7.01
CA VAL A 157 -3.77 0.09 -7.32
C VAL A 157 -4.97 0.96 -7.00
N ALA A 158 -6.17 0.53 -7.39
CA ALA A 158 -7.41 1.24 -7.08
C ALA A 158 -7.68 1.29 -5.57
N LEU A 159 -7.49 0.17 -4.85
CA LEU A 159 -7.67 0.11 -3.40
C LEU A 159 -6.76 1.09 -2.67
N GLU A 160 -5.47 1.09 -3.03
CA GLU A 160 -4.50 1.96 -2.37
C GLU A 160 -4.66 3.41 -2.77
N SER A 161 -5.16 3.70 -3.98
CA SER A 161 -5.55 5.06 -4.39
C SER A 161 -6.69 5.60 -3.53
N VAL A 162 -7.73 4.80 -3.28
CA VAL A 162 -8.84 5.17 -2.40
C VAL A 162 -8.33 5.40 -0.97
N CYS A 163 -7.62 4.42 -0.41
CA CYS A 163 -7.08 4.53 0.94
C CYS A 163 -6.11 5.71 1.09
N TYR A 164 -5.34 6.02 0.05
CA TYR A 164 -4.46 7.19 0.01
C TYR A 164 -5.24 8.49 0.12
N ASP A 165 -6.32 8.63 -0.65
CA ASP A 165 -7.17 9.82 -0.60
C ASP A 165 -7.78 10.05 0.80
N PHE A 166 -8.19 8.98 1.50
CA PHE A 166 -8.61 9.06 2.91
C PHE A 166 -7.46 9.53 3.82
N LEU A 167 -6.28 8.93 3.71
CA LEU A 167 -5.14 9.28 4.55
C LEU A 167 -4.65 10.71 4.32
N ARG A 168 -4.53 11.16 3.06
CA ARG A 168 -4.06 12.53 2.76
C ARG A 168 -5.09 13.60 3.12
N THR A 169 -6.37 13.24 3.16
CA THR A 169 -7.44 14.16 3.59
C THR A 169 -7.45 14.33 5.09
N GLU A 170 -7.31 13.22 5.84
CA GLU A 170 -7.25 13.27 7.30
C GLU A 170 -5.96 13.94 7.79
N TRP A 171 -4.82 13.54 7.21
CA TRP A 171 -3.49 13.97 7.62
C TRP A 171 -2.99 15.08 6.68
N ASN A 172 -3.73 16.19 6.65
CA ASN A 172 -3.54 17.33 5.76
C ASN A 172 -2.73 18.49 6.37
N GLY A 173 -2.19 18.33 7.59
CA GLY A 173 -1.46 19.36 8.34
C GLY A 173 -2.33 20.37 9.10
N VAL A 174 -3.64 20.43 8.80
CA VAL A 174 -4.61 21.33 9.44
C VAL A 174 -5.25 20.65 10.66
N ASN A 175 -5.65 19.39 10.52
CA ASN A 175 -6.21 18.59 11.61
C ASN A 175 -5.22 18.50 12.79
N LYS A 176 -5.78 18.42 14.01
CA LYS A 176 -5.02 18.38 15.26
C LYS A 176 -5.49 17.21 16.10
N HIS A 177 -4.85 16.07 15.90
CA HIS A 177 -5.04 14.88 16.69
C HIS A 177 -4.33 14.98 18.04
N ASP A 178 -4.75 14.13 18.97
CA ASP A 178 -4.14 14.02 20.30
C ASP A 178 -2.62 13.78 20.18
N ALA A 179 -1.84 14.61 20.88
CA ALA A 179 -0.37 14.55 20.86
C ALA A 179 0.21 13.20 21.32
N SER A 180 -0.55 12.39 22.06
CA SER A 180 -0.14 11.02 22.42
C SER A 180 -0.03 10.11 21.18
N ASN A 181 -0.93 10.29 20.21
CA ASN A 181 -1.01 9.51 18.97
C ASN A 181 -0.59 10.29 17.72
N ASN A 182 0.02 11.46 17.93
CA ASN A 182 0.42 12.36 16.87
C ASN A 182 1.86 12.87 17.05
N SER A 183 2.61 12.88 15.96
CA SER A 183 3.95 13.46 15.85
C SER A 183 4.16 14.25 14.56
N ASN A 184 3.35 14.01 13.53
CA ASN A 184 3.38 14.74 12.27
C ASN A 184 2.02 14.62 11.56
N GLU A 185 1.38 15.75 11.31
CA GLU A 185 0.02 15.80 10.74
C GLU A 185 -0.01 15.76 9.20
N SER A 186 1.12 15.59 8.51
CA SER A 186 1.17 15.77 7.05
C SER A 186 1.91 14.69 6.26
N ASN A 187 2.33 13.57 6.88
CA ASN A 187 3.15 12.55 6.20
C ASN A 187 2.53 12.03 4.88
N PRO A 188 1.22 11.74 4.78
CA PRO A 188 0.64 11.30 3.51
C PRO A 188 0.68 12.37 2.40
N ASN A 189 0.88 13.64 2.74
CA ASN A 189 0.97 14.75 1.79
C ASN A 189 2.41 15.12 1.41
N TRP A 190 3.42 14.34 1.82
CA TRP A 190 4.76 14.52 1.29
C TRP A 190 4.80 14.28 -0.21
N TYR A 191 5.74 14.93 -0.89
CA TYR A 191 5.75 14.96 -2.34
C TYR A 191 6.13 13.58 -2.90
N GLY A 192 5.27 13.00 -3.75
CA GLY A 192 5.48 11.72 -4.42
C GLY A 192 5.16 10.47 -3.59
N VAL A 193 4.35 10.57 -2.52
CA VAL A 193 3.91 9.42 -1.71
C VAL A 193 3.18 8.37 -2.56
N ASP A 194 2.41 8.79 -3.54
CA ASP A 194 1.64 8.00 -4.51
C ASP A 194 2.40 7.73 -5.82
N ASP A 195 3.67 8.11 -5.94
CA ASP A 195 4.48 7.89 -7.16
C ASP A 195 4.52 6.41 -7.58
N TYR A 196 4.46 5.49 -6.61
CA TYR A 196 4.37 4.05 -6.92
C TYR A 196 3.02 3.64 -7.52
N LEU A 197 1.92 4.33 -7.19
CA LEU A 197 0.60 4.08 -7.77
C LEU A 197 0.56 4.58 -9.21
N HIS A 198 1.14 5.76 -9.49
CA HIS A 198 1.33 6.24 -10.85
C HIS A 198 2.12 5.25 -11.72
N GLN A 199 3.23 4.73 -11.19
CA GLN A 199 4.10 3.78 -11.88
C GLN A 199 3.47 2.38 -12.06
N ALA A 200 2.69 1.93 -11.06
CA ALA A 200 1.97 0.67 -11.14
C ALA A 200 0.79 0.75 -12.14
N ALA A 201 0.14 1.92 -12.26
CA ALA A 201 -0.98 2.11 -13.16
C ALA A 201 -0.55 2.26 -14.63
N ASP A 202 0.56 2.95 -14.89
CA ASP A 202 0.99 3.30 -16.24
C ASP A 202 2.52 3.31 -16.39
N PRO A 203 3.08 2.45 -17.26
CA PRO A 203 4.51 2.44 -17.59
C PRO A 203 5.09 3.77 -18.08
N ALA A 204 4.27 4.68 -18.59
CA ALA A 204 4.72 6.03 -18.99
C ALA A 204 5.26 6.86 -17.80
N ASN A 205 4.93 6.49 -16.56
CA ASN A 205 5.42 7.15 -15.35
C ASN A 205 6.72 6.52 -14.80
N TRP A 206 7.29 5.53 -15.48
CA TRP A 206 8.50 4.87 -14.98
C TRP A 206 9.71 5.81 -15.04
N PRO A 207 10.55 5.80 -13.99
CA PRO A 207 11.81 6.54 -14.00
C PRO A 207 12.73 6.12 -15.14
N ALA A 208 13.48 7.07 -15.68
CA ALA A 208 14.46 6.80 -16.72
C ALA A 208 15.45 5.69 -16.31
N GLY A 209 15.66 4.73 -17.20
CA GLY A 209 16.57 3.60 -16.98
C GLY A 209 16.02 2.48 -16.11
N ILE A 210 14.77 2.58 -15.65
CA ILE A 210 14.09 1.50 -14.92
C ILE A 210 13.06 0.85 -15.83
N ILE A 211 13.07 -0.48 -15.83
CA ILE A 211 12.08 -1.32 -16.51
C ILE A 211 11.64 -2.33 -15.47
N TYR A 212 10.37 -2.26 -15.05
CA TYR A 212 9.87 -3.16 -14.03
C TYR A 212 9.65 -4.57 -14.60
N ASP A 213 10.40 -5.57 -14.11
CA ASP A 213 10.27 -7.00 -14.46
C ASP A 213 10.64 -7.85 -13.22
N PRO A 214 9.78 -7.86 -12.20
CA PRO A 214 10.08 -8.47 -10.90
C PRO A 214 10.23 -9.99 -10.93
N ASP A 215 9.86 -10.61 -12.05
CA ASP A 215 9.97 -12.06 -12.28
C ASP A 215 11.20 -12.42 -13.11
N ASN A 216 11.99 -11.43 -13.56
CA ASN A 216 13.12 -11.58 -14.49
C ASN A 216 12.76 -12.45 -15.71
N SER A 217 11.56 -12.22 -16.23
CA SER A 217 10.94 -13.01 -17.29
C SER A 217 11.33 -12.52 -18.70
N GLY A 218 11.96 -11.35 -18.79
CA GLY A 218 12.18 -10.62 -20.04
C GLY A 218 10.93 -9.89 -20.54
N LYS A 219 9.83 -9.91 -19.78
CA LYS A 219 8.57 -9.23 -20.10
C LYS A 219 8.30 -8.15 -19.06
N PRO A 220 8.49 -6.86 -19.42
CA PRO A 220 8.17 -5.77 -18.53
C PRO A 220 6.71 -5.79 -18.09
N LEU A 221 6.43 -5.25 -16.90
CA LEU A 221 5.08 -5.08 -16.41
C LEU A 221 4.25 -4.18 -17.35
N GLY A 222 2.97 -4.52 -17.49
CA GLY A 222 1.96 -3.58 -17.97
C GLY A 222 1.34 -2.81 -16.82
N SER A 223 0.13 -2.29 -17.03
CA SER A 223 -0.69 -1.76 -15.94
C SER A 223 -1.04 -2.87 -14.94
N LEU A 224 -0.88 -2.58 -13.65
CA LEU A 224 -1.29 -3.44 -12.54
C LEU A 224 -2.68 -3.08 -12.00
N GLY A 225 -3.30 -2.01 -12.50
CA GLY A 225 -4.57 -1.51 -12.00
C GLY A 225 -4.76 -0.02 -12.30
N VAL A 226 -5.81 0.57 -11.73
CA VAL A 226 -6.16 1.98 -11.99
C VAL A 226 -5.75 2.87 -10.82
N HIS A 227 -5.01 3.94 -11.12
CA HIS A 227 -4.73 5.02 -10.19
C HIS A 227 -5.50 6.29 -10.58
N GLU A 228 -6.31 6.80 -9.65
CA GLU A 228 -7.06 8.05 -9.78
C GLU A 228 -7.25 8.68 -8.40
N HIS A 229 -7.62 9.95 -8.36
CA HIS A 229 -8.13 10.59 -7.15
C HIS A 229 -9.62 10.87 -7.30
N TRP A 230 -10.32 10.93 -6.16
CA TRP A 230 -11.68 11.44 -6.16
C TRP A 230 -11.72 12.93 -6.56
N ASN A 231 -12.91 13.42 -6.88
CA ASN A 231 -13.14 14.84 -7.16
C ASN A 231 -12.99 15.75 -5.92
N ASP A 232 -13.54 15.33 -4.77
CA ASP A 232 -13.47 16.07 -3.52
C ASP A 232 -13.69 15.16 -2.29
N PRO A 233 -13.16 15.53 -1.11
CA PRO A 233 -13.21 14.67 0.08
C PRO A 233 -14.61 14.52 0.69
N VAL A 234 -15.58 15.31 0.24
CA VAL A 234 -16.95 15.26 0.74
C VAL A 234 -17.72 14.23 -0.09
N ARG A 235 -17.74 14.37 -1.43
CA ARG A 235 -18.45 13.50 -2.38
C ARG A 235 -17.75 12.17 -2.67
N LYS A 236 -16.41 12.14 -2.66
CA LYS A 236 -15.57 10.95 -2.88
C LYS A 236 -15.87 10.20 -4.18
N GLN A 237 -16.17 10.93 -5.26
CA GLN A 237 -16.51 10.33 -6.54
C GLN A 237 -15.28 10.17 -7.43
N TYR A 238 -15.09 8.97 -7.98
CA TYR A 238 -14.09 8.65 -9.00
C TYR A 238 -14.70 8.63 -10.40
N SER A 239 -13.88 8.33 -11.43
CA SER A 239 -14.29 8.38 -12.83
C SER A 239 -15.59 7.64 -13.13
N ARG A 240 -15.80 6.41 -12.63
CA ARG A 240 -17.05 5.67 -12.86
C ARG A 240 -18.21 6.20 -12.03
N ASN A 241 -17.97 6.70 -10.82
CA ASN A 241 -18.99 7.40 -10.04
C ASN A 241 -19.47 8.68 -10.75
N LEU A 242 -18.64 9.27 -11.62
CA LEU A 242 -18.93 10.44 -12.46
C LEU A 242 -19.46 10.08 -13.86
N GLY A 243 -19.81 8.81 -14.11
CA GLY A 243 -20.43 8.36 -15.35
C GLY A 243 -19.47 8.02 -16.49
N ARG A 244 -18.16 7.93 -16.24
CA ARG A 244 -17.21 7.39 -17.23
C ARG A 244 -17.33 5.86 -17.33
N SER A 245 -17.01 5.31 -18.50
CA SER A 245 -17.05 3.86 -18.76
C SER A 245 -15.92 3.07 -18.10
N THR A 246 -14.83 3.75 -17.73
CA THR A 246 -13.62 3.16 -17.12
C THR A 246 -13.14 4.03 -15.97
N GLY A 247 -12.30 3.46 -15.11
CA GLY A 247 -11.75 4.12 -13.92
C GLY A 247 -12.21 3.47 -12.62
N ILE A 248 -11.94 4.11 -11.49
CA ILE A 248 -12.35 3.63 -10.17
C ILE A 248 -13.86 3.89 -9.99
N GLU A 249 -14.55 2.93 -9.38
CA GLU A 249 -15.90 3.08 -8.83
C GLU A 249 -15.84 2.80 -7.33
N LEU A 250 -15.98 3.83 -6.50
CA LEU A 250 -16.12 3.62 -5.07
C LEU A 250 -17.57 3.28 -4.75
N ILE A 251 -17.82 2.05 -4.32
CA ILE A 251 -19.12 1.59 -3.82
C ILE A 251 -19.06 1.61 -2.29
N SER A 252 -20.10 2.14 -1.65
CA SER A 252 -20.15 2.27 -0.20
C SER A 252 -21.40 1.62 0.39
N ILE A 253 -21.30 1.18 1.64
CA ILE A 253 -22.43 0.69 2.44
C ILE A 253 -22.39 1.43 3.79
N PRO A 254 -23.39 2.25 4.12
CA PRO A 254 -24.54 2.62 3.29
C PRO A 254 -24.16 3.42 2.02
N GLU A 255 -24.97 3.36 0.96
CA GLU A 255 -24.64 3.92 -0.37
C GLU A 255 -24.44 5.44 -0.38
N ASN A 256 -24.96 6.15 0.63
CA ASN A 256 -24.91 7.61 0.71
C ASN A 256 -23.55 8.17 1.16
N LEU A 257 -22.56 7.33 1.46
CA LEU A 257 -21.21 7.80 1.82
C LEU A 257 -20.42 8.29 0.61
N VAL A 258 -20.78 7.82 -0.60
CA VAL A 258 -20.34 8.39 -1.87
C VAL A 258 -21.51 9.18 -2.45
N MET A 259 -21.44 10.51 -2.37
CA MET A 259 -22.57 11.34 -2.80
C MET A 259 -22.68 11.35 -4.32
N LYS A 260 -23.86 11.00 -4.82
CA LYS A 260 -24.18 11.10 -6.24
C LYS A 260 -24.18 12.57 -6.65
N SER A 261 -23.76 12.84 -7.89
CA SER A 261 -23.97 14.14 -8.50
C SER A 261 -25.47 14.36 -8.68
N ASN A 262 -25.97 15.51 -8.22
CA ASN A 262 -27.35 15.95 -8.50
C ASN A 262 -27.53 16.20 -10.00
#